data_AF-A0A3D2JQ69-F1
#
_entry.id   AF-A0A3D2JQ69-F1
#
_cell.length_a   1.000
_cell.length_b   1.000
_cell.length_c   1.000
_cell.angle_alpha   90.00
_cell.angle_beta   90.00
_cell.angle_gamma   90.00
#
_symmetry.space_group_name_H-M   'P 1'
#
loop_
_entity.id
_entity.type
_entity.pdbx_description
1 polymer ?
#
loop_
_entity_poly.entity_id
_entity_poly.type
_entity_poly.pdbx_seq_one_letter_code
_entity_poly.pdbx_strand_id
1 'polypeptide(L)' 'MDDREITIPICGDDTKSKRVVGELIGALGFDVVDAGKLEISRLLEPLCLLMIKFSIKKSLGNEIGFRLLRD' A
#
# COMPACT_ATOMS: atom_id res chain seq x y z
N MET A 1 3.17 -13.06 12.34
CA MET A 1 3.41 -11.84 11.56
C MET A 1 3.33 -10.68 12.55
N ASP A 2 4.06 -9.59 12.34
CA ASP A 2 3.93 -8.37 13.17
C ASP A 2 2.44 -7.96 13.27
N ASP A 3 1.87 -7.83 14.48
CA ASP A 3 0.44 -7.55 14.70
C ASP A 3 0.02 -6.15 14.26
N ARG A 4 0.99 -5.31 13.93
CA ARG A 4 0.74 -3.96 13.44
C ARG A 4 0.17 -4.05 12.00
N GLU A 5 -0.74 -3.16 11.62
CA GLU A 5 -1.41 -3.17 10.30
C GLU A 5 -0.44 -2.77 9.17
N ILE A 6 -0.57 -3.37 7.98
CA ILE A 6 0.19 -2.95 6.78
C ILE A 6 -0.52 -1.79 6.11
N THR A 7 0.26 -0.79 5.67
CA THR A 7 -0.29 0.38 4.98
C THR A 7 -0.38 0.14 3.48
N ILE A 8 -1.57 0.37 2.91
CA ILE A 8 -1.83 0.33 1.48
C ILE A 8 -2.13 1.77 0.99
N PRO A 9 -1.13 2.46 0.41
CA PRO A 9 -1.38 3.75 -0.22
C PRO A 9 -2.18 3.56 -1.52
N ILE A 10 -3.24 4.34 -1.68
CA ILE A 10 -4.07 4.39 -2.89
C ILE A 10 -3.99 5.76 -3.55
N CYS A 11 -4.10 5.81 -4.88
CA CYS A 11 -4.16 7.07 -5.61
C CYS A 11 -5.16 6.96 -6.77
N GLY A 12 -5.67 8.10 -7.23
CA GLY A 12 -6.70 8.13 -8.28
C GLY A 12 -7.43 9.47 -8.35
N ASP A 13 -7.92 9.81 -9.53
CA ASP A 13 -8.57 11.10 -9.77
C ASP A 13 -10.07 11.10 -9.42
N ASP A 14 -10.73 9.94 -9.47
CA ASP A 14 -12.13 9.81 -9.08
C ASP A 14 -12.26 9.49 -7.58
N THR A 15 -12.82 10.43 -6.84
CA THR A 15 -12.97 10.33 -5.38
C THR A 15 -13.94 9.22 -4.97
N LYS A 16 -14.99 8.96 -5.77
CA LYS A 16 -15.96 7.90 -5.46
C LYS A 16 -15.31 6.52 -5.59
N SER A 17 -14.54 6.29 -6.65
CA SER A 17 -13.79 5.07 -6.88
C SER A 17 -12.74 4.84 -5.78
N LYS A 18 -11.98 5.89 -5.41
CA LYS A 18 -11.01 5.79 -4.29
C LYS A 18 -11.69 5.39 -2.99
N ARG A 19 -12.87 5.96 -2.69
CA ARG A 19 -13.64 5.59 -1.50
C ARG A 19 -14.04 4.13 -1.51
N VAL A 20 -14.63 3.64 -2.61
CA VAL A 20 -15.06 2.23 -2.73
C VAL A 20 -13.88 1.28 -2.55
N VAL A 21 -12.75 1.59 -3.19
CA VAL A 21 -11.52 0.78 -3.07
C VAL A 21 -10.95 0.85 -1.65
N GLY A 22 -10.95 2.02 -1.03
CA GLY A 22 -10.48 2.19 0.35
C GLY A 22 -11.33 1.43 1.37
N GLU A 23 -12.67 1.45 1.23
CA GLU A 23 -13.57 0.67 2.08
C GLU A 23 -13.31 -0.83 1.94
N LEU A 24 -13.09 -1.33 0.71
CA LEU A 24 -12.74 -2.73 0.46
C LEU A 24 -11.40 -3.11 1.10
N ILE A 25 -10.36 -2.31 0.91
CA ILE A 25 -9.03 -2.60 1.46
C ILE A 25 -9.06 -2.55 3.00
N GLY A 26 -9.78 -1.59 3.58
CA GLY A 26 -9.98 -1.54 5.03
C GLY A 26 -10.73 -2.74 5.58
N ALA A 27 -11.75 -3.24 4.87
CA ALA A 27 -12.48 -4.46 5.25
C ALA A 27 -11.59 -5.72 5.22
N LEU A 28 -10.47 -5.71 4.51
CA LEU A 28 -9.48 -6.78 4.49
C LEU A 28 -8.45 -6.67 5.64
N GLY A 29 -8.53 -5.64 6.49
CA GLY A 29 -7.66 -5.47 7.66
C GLY A 29 -6.38 -4.66 7.40
N PHE A 30 -6.37 -3.82 6.37
CA PHE A 30 -5.24 -2.95 6.04
C PHE A 30 -5.50 -1.48 6.42
N ASP A 31 -4.43 -0.77 6.75
CA ASP A 31 -4.45 0.69 6.91
C ASP A 31 -4.41 1.35 5.53
N VAL A 32 -5.47 2.07 5.16
CA VAL A 32 -5.56 2.73 3.85
C VAL A 32 -5.12 4.18 3.96
N VAL A 33 -4.21 4.59 3.07
CA VAL A 33 -3.76 5.98 2.97
C VAL A 33 -4.06 6.53 1.59
N ASP A 34 -4.82 7.63 1.50
CA ASP A 34 -4.99 8.35 0.25
C ASP A 34 -3.71 9.15 -0.07
N ALA A 35 -2.98 8.70 -1.08
CA ALA A 35 -1.75 9.30 -1.54
C ALA A 35 -2.00 10.44 -2.56
N GLY A 36 -3.25 10.67 -2.99
CA GLY A 36 -3.64 11.78 -3.85
C GLY A 36 -4.17 11.37 -5.22
N LYS A 37 -3.82 12.16 -6.25
CA LYS A 37 -4.25 11.98 -7.65
C LYS A 37 -3.51 10.84 -8.34
N LEU A 38 -4.01 10.41 -9.50
CA LEU A 38 -3.46 9.27 -10.23
C LEU A 38 -1.97 9.45 -10.62
N GLU A 39 -1.50 10.70 -10.76
CA GLU A 39 -0.09 11.01 -11.02
C GLU A 39 0.88 10.45 -9.97
N ILE A 40 0.40 10.21 -8.74
CA ILE A 40 1.19 9.63 -7.64
C ILE A 40 1.49 8.14 -7.88
N SER A 41 0.82 7.48 -8.82
CA SER A 41 1.16 6.11 -9.26
C SER A 41 2.64 5.98 -9.67
N ARG A 42 3.23 7.06 -10.22
CA ARG A 42 4.66 7.14 -10.54
C ARG A 42 5.58 6.84 -9.35
N LEU A 43 5.11 7.07 -8.13
CA LEU A 43 5.85 6.76 -6.89
C LEU A 43 5.47 5.38 -6.32
N LEU A 44 4.19 4.99 -6.43
CA LEU A 44 3.70 3.71 -5.92
C LEU A 44 4.25 2.50 -6.71
N GLU A 45 4.37 2.64 -8.03
CA GLU A 45 4.91 1.59 -8.90
C GLU A 45 6.36 1.20 -8.51
N PRO A 46 7.31 2.15 -8.36
CA PRO A 46 8.64 1.86 -7.84
C PRO A 46 8.66 1.27 -6.42
N LEU A 47 7.74 1.70 -5.53
CA LEU A 47 7.64 1.14 -4.18
C LEU A 47 7.30 -0.35 -4.21
N CYS A 48 6.36 -0.74 -5.08
CA CYS A 48 6.00 -2.14 -5.30
C CYS A 48 7.20 -2.94 -5.87
N LEU A 49 7.92 -2.38 -6.85
CA LEU A 49 9.14 -3.00 -7.39
C LEU A 49 10.22 -3.21 -6.32
N LEU A 50 10.38 -2.25 -5.39
CA LEU A 50 11.29 -2.39 -4.25
C LEU A 50 10.86 -3.53 -3.33
N MET A 51 9.56 -3.63 -3.02
CA MET A 51 9.00 -4.72 -2.22
C MET A 51 9.27 -6.09 -2.85
N ILE A 52 9.01 -6.23 -4.16
CA ILE A 52 9.30 -7.46 -4.92
C ILE A 52 10.79 -7.81 -4.84
N LYS A 53 11.68 -6.81 -4.97
CA LYS A 53 13.12 -7.03 -4.84
C LYS A 53 13.51 -7.51 -3.44
N PHE A 54 12.87 -7.01 -2.40
CA PHE A 54 13.05 -7.49 -1.03
C PHE A 54 12.55 -8.92 -0.82
N SER A 55 11.36 -9.23 -1.33
CA SER A 55 10.79 -10.58 -1.25
C SER A 55 11.65 -11.62 -1.95
N ILE A 56 12.07 -11.35 -3.19
CA ILE A 56 12.77 -12.33 -4.05
C ILE A 56 14.28 -12.32 -3.80
N LYS A 57 14.94 -11.15 -3.87
CA LYS A 57 16.41 -11.08 -3.93
C LYS A 57 17.08 -10.98 -2.57
N LYS A 58 16.34 -10.62 -1.51
CA LYS A 58 16.87 -10.50 -0.15
C LYS A 58 16.42 -11.63 0.77
N SER A 59 15.72 -12.63 0.24
CA SER A 59 15.23 -13.80 0.99
C SER A 59 14.40 -13.42 2.22
N LEU A 60 13.72 -12.27 2.18
CA LEU A 60 12.85 -11.81 3.27
C LEU A 60 11.47 -12.49 3.25
N GLY A 61 11.17 -13.27 2.20
CA GLY A 61 9.91 -14.00 2.06
C GLY A 61 8.79 -13.17 1.42
N ASN A 62 7.63 -13.80 1.26
CA ASN A 62 6.44 -13.23 0.65
C ASN A 62 5.47 -12.60 1.66
N GLU A 63 5.71 -12.74 2.96
CA GLU A 63 4.89 -12.17 4.04
C GLU A 63 5.49 -10.87 4.58
N ILE A 64 5.77 -9.91 3.68
CA ILE A 64 6.33 -8.60 4.02
C ILE A 64 5.49 -7.46 3.42
N GLY A 65 5.53 -6.30 4.06
CA GLY A 65 4.88 -5.09 3.58
C GLY A 65 5.46 -3.85 4.23
N PHE A 66 5.06 -2.68 3.73
CA PHE A 66 5.44 -1.39 4.30
C PHE A 66 4.39 -0.88 5.30
N ARG A 67 4.83 -0.09 6.27
CA ARG A 67 3.96 0.64 7.18
C ARG A 67 4.37 2.11 7.20
N LEU A 68 3.39 3.00 7.12
CA LEU A 68 3.56 4.40 7.40
C LEU A 68 3.44 4.62 8.92
N LEU A 69 4.54 4.96 9.58
CA LEU A 69 4.53 5.31 10.99
C LEU A 69 4.12 6.78 11.15
N ARG A 70 3.17 7.05 12.05
CA ARG A 70 2.64 8.37 12.38
C ARG A 70 2.37 8.43 13.88
N ASP A 71 2.52 9.61 14.48
CA ASP A 71 2.21 9.91 15.89
C ASP A 71 0.72 10.19 16.09
#